data_AF-A0A847VD98-F1
#
_entry.id   AF-A0A847VD98-F1
#
_cell.length_a   1.000
_cell.length_b   1.000
_cell.length_c   1.000
_cell.angle_alpha   90.00
_cell.angle_beta   90.00
_cell.angle_gamma   90.00
#
_symmetry.space_group_name_H-M   'P 1'
#
loop_
_entity.id
_entity.type
_entity.pdbx_description
1 polymer ?
#
loop_
_entity_poly.entity_id
_entity_poly.type
_entity_poly.pdbx_seq_one_letter_code
_entity_poly.pdbx_strand_id
1 'polypeptide(L)'
;MHRFIELCTLFEKLESLQSRNEMSLLLSEYLKTCTGPEVEIVSYMIQGRVAPMFVKSEFNYSEKSLINLLTNYTSLEISLLRKESGDIGDTVFKIWEERKQKGSILDTSEIY
;
A
#
# COMPACT_ATOMS: atom_id res chain seq x y z
N MET A 1 -11.99 -13.15 -5.01
CA MET A 1 -11.32 -12.04 -4.32
C MET A 1 -10.13 -11.66 -5.17
N HIS A 2 -9.91 -10.35 -5.35
CA HIS A 2 -8.81 -9.84 -6.15
C HIS A 2 -7.49 -10.00 -5.41
N ARG A 3 -6.42 -10.11 -6.18
CA ARG A 3 -5.06 -10.13 -5.64
C ARG A 3 -4.69 -8.74 -5.15
N PHE A 4 -3.91 -8.67 -4.07
CA PHE A 4 -3.48 -7.38 -3.53
C PHE A 4 -2.71 -6.54 -4.57
N ILE A 5 -1.96 -7.21 -5.46
CA ILE A 5 -1.25 -6.54 -6.56
C ILE A 5 -2.19 -5.78 -7.51
N GLU A 6 -3.42 -6.26 -7.71
CA GLU A 6 -4.42 -5.58 -8.54
C GLU A 6 -4.88 -4.28 -7.88
N LEU A 7 -5.00 -4.26 -6.54
CA LEU A 7 -5.29 -3.06 -5.77
C LEU A 7 -4.12 -2.08 -5.78
N CYS A 8 -2.87 -2.56 -5.70
CA CYS A 8 -1.69 -1.71 -5.87
C CYS A 8 -1.67 -1.03 -7.24
N THR A 9 -1.97 -1.77 -8.32
CA THR A 9 -2.08 -1.22 -9.67
C THR A 9 -3.20 -0.20 -9.79
N LEU A 10 -4.30 -0.37 -9.05
CA LEU A 10 -5.35 0.66 -8.96
C LEU A 10 -4.81 1.94 -8.30
N PHE A 11 -4.06 1.84 -7.21
CA PHE A 11 -3.49 3.00 -6.51
C PHE A 11 -2.50 3.77 -7.38
N GLU A 12 -1.60 3.07 -8.07
CA GLU A 12 -0.65 3.68 -9.02
C GLU A 12 -1.37 4.46 -10.13
N LYS A 13 -2.44 3.87 -10.70
CA LYS A 13 -3.26 4.57 -11.69
C LYS A 13 -3.94 5.80 -11.10
N LEU A 14 -4.50 5.70 -9.89
CA LEU A 14 -5.17 6.83 -9.23
C LEU A 14 -4.21 7.99 -8.98
N GLU A 15 -2.99 7.70 -8.54
CA GLU A 15 -1.96 8.71 -8.29
C GLU A 15 -1.56 9.47 -9.57
N SER A 16 -1.60 8.81 -10.73
CA SER A 16 -1.32 9.44 -12.02
C SER A 16 -2.44 10.36 -12.54
N LEU A 17 -3.66 10.24 -12.01
CA LEU A 17 -4.82 11.00 -12.48
C LEU A 17 -4.92 12.37 -11.80
N GLN A 18 -5.16 13.42 -12.59
CA GLN A 18 -5.43 14.76 -12.06
C GLN A 18 -6.94 15.05 -11.91
N SER A 19 -7.79 14.36 -12.67
CA SER A 19 -9.23 14.59 -12.70
C SER A 19 -9.95 13.81 -11.60
N ARG A 20 -10.66 14.54 -10.73
CA ARG A 20 -11.51 13.93 -9.70
C ARG A 20 -12.60 13.02 -10.27
N ASN A 21 -13.14 13.36 -11.43
CA ASN A 21 -14.18 12.56 -12.09
C ASN A 21 -13.59 11.25 -12.62
N GLU A 22 -12.39 11.29 -13.19
CA GLU A 22 -11.70 10.09 -13.67
C GLU A 22 -11.32 9.17 -12.50
N MET A 23 -10.79 9.73 -11.40
CA MET A 23 -10.54 8.97 -10.17
C MET A 23 -11.81 8.29 -9.65
N SER A 24 -12.93 9.02 -9.63
CA SER A 24 -14.21 8.49 -9.16
C SER A 24 -14.76 7.39 -10.07
N LEU A 25 -14.62 7.56 -11.39
CA LEU A 25 -15.02 6.56 -12.37
C LEU A 25 -14.21 5.27 -12.20
N LEU A 26 -12.88 5.38 -12.17
CA LEU A 26 -11.95 4.26 -12.01
C LEU A 26 -12.21 3.48 -10.72
N LEU A 27 -12.39 4.18 -9.60
CA LEU A 27 -12.77 3.55 -8.33
C LEU A 27 -14.12 2.84 -8.41
N SER A 28 -15.12 3.48 -9.05
CA SER A 28 -16.46 2.89 -9.18
C SER A 28 -16.45 1.61 -10.03
N GLU A 29 -15.61 1.57 -11.07
CA GLU A 29 -15.45 0.39 -11.93
C GLU A 29 -14.80 -0.75 -11.17
N TYR A 30 -13.75 -0.46 -10.40
CA TYR A 30 -13.09 -1.47 -9.55
C TYR A 30 -14.02 -1.99 -8.44
N LEU A 31 -14.74 -1.11 -7.74
CA LEU A 31 -15.65 -1.54 -6.67
C LEU A 31 -16.82 -2.40 -7.17
N LYS A 32 -17.24 -2.25 -8.43
CA LYS A 32 -18.28 -3.10 -9.05
C LYS A 32 -17.83 -4.53 -9.29
N THR A 33 -16.53 -4.80 -9.39
CA THR A 33 -16.01 -6.16 -9.55
C THR A 33 -15.82 -6.86 -8.21
N CYS A 34 -15.75 -6.10 -7.11
CA CYS A 34 -15.50 -6.61 -5.77
C CYS A 34 -16.72 -7.33 -5.16
N THR A 35 -16.44 -8.30 -4.29
CA THR A 35 -17.48 -8.90 -3.43
C THR A 35 -17.85 -7.96 -2.28
N GLY A 36 -19.00 -8.18 -1.61
CA GLY A 36 -19.41 -7.37 -0.46
C GLY A 36 -18.32 -7.21 0.63
N PRO A 37 -17.73 -8.30 1.14
CA PRO A 37 -16.63 -8.22 2.11
C PRO A 37 -15.38 -7.51 1.58
N GLU A 38 -15.10 -7.66 0.28
CA GLU A 38 -13.95 -7.02 -0.34
C GLU A 38 -14.16 -5.51 -0.53
N VAL A 39 -15.38 -5.07 -0.86
CA VAL A 39 -15.75 -3.65 -0.90
C VAL A 39 -15.50 -3.01 0.46
N GLU A 40 -15.83 -3.68 1.56
CA GLU A 40 -15.54 -3.19 2.92
C GLU A 40 -14.05 -2.96 3.13
N ILE A 41 -13.23 -3.98 2.87
CA ILE A 41 -11.76 -3.93 3.00
C ILE A 41 -11.18 -2.79 2.14
N VAL A 42 -11.49 -2.79 0.84
CA VAL A 42 -10.95 -1.83 -0.13
C VAL A 42 -11.37 -0.40 0.22
N SER A 43 -12.59 -0.18 0.72
CA SER A 43 -13.08 1.14 1.13
C SER A 43 -12.24 1.76 2.23
N TYR A 44 -11.71 0.96 3.16
CA TYR A 44 -10.79 1.46 4.20
C TYR A 44 -9.37 1.63 3.67
N MET A 45 -8.87 0.67 2.88
CA MET A 45 -7.50 0.72 2.37
C MET A 45 -7.24 1.94 1.48
N ILE A 46 -8.18 2.31 0.60
CA ILE A 46 -8.08 3.53 -0.25
C ILE A 46 -7.92 4.80 0.61
N GLN A 47 -8.47 4.80 1.82
CA GLN A 47 -8.37 5.93 2.75
C GLN A 47 -7.12 5.88 3.63
N GLY A 48 -6.22 4.92 3.40
CA GLY A 48 -5.07 4.66 4.26
C GLY A 48 -5.44 4.13 5.64
N ARG A 49 -6.55 3.37 5.74
CA ARG A 49 -7.10 2.86 7.00
C ARG A 49 -7.32 1.35 6.93
N VAL A 50 -7.36 0.72 8.11
CA VAL A 50 -7.77 -0.69 8.27
C VAL A 50 -9.05 -0.84 9.09
N ALA A 51 -9.69 0.25 9.48
CA ALA A 51 -10.92 0.22 10.25
C ALA A 51 -11.67 1.57 10.14
N PRO A 52 -12.97 1.60 10.46
CA PRO A 52 -13.71 2.86 10.60
C PRO A 52 -13.13 3.76 11.70
N MET A 53 -13.30 5.08 11.57
CA MET A 53 -12.74 6.08 12.51
C MET A 53 -13.18 5.91 13.97
N PHE A 54 -14.36 5.35 14.22
CA PHE A 54 -14.86 5.10 15.58
C PHE A 54 -14.26 3.84 16.22
N VAL A 55 -13.53 3.03 15.45
CA VAL A 55 -12.78 1.88 15.95
C VAL A 55 -11.35 2.33 16.21
N LYS A 56 -10.87 2.17 17.44
CA LYS A 56 -9.50 2.51 17.83
C LYS A 56 -8.51 1.44 17.34
N SER A 57 -8.37 1.32 16.03
CA SER A 57 -7.41 0.44 15.36
C SER A 57 -6.36 1.29 14.66
N GLU A 58 -5.16 1.35 15.23
CA GLU A 58 -4.03 2.11 14.69
C GLU A 58 -2.78 1.22 14.68
N PHE A 59 -2.00 1.33 13.61
CA PHE A 59 -0.75 0.58 13.48
C PHE A 59 0.32 0.99 14.50
N ASN A 60 0.25 2.23 15.01
CA ASN A 60 1.23 2.78 15.96
C ASN A 60 2.70 2.70 15.47
N TYR A 61 2.91 2.62 14.15
CA TYR A 61 4.24 2.65 13.55
C TYR A 61 4.60 4.06 13.13
N SER A 62 5.72 4.53 13.65
CA SER A 62 6.40 5.71 13.11
C SER A 62 7.25 5.34 11.91
N GLU A 63 7.50 6.30 11.04
CA GLU A 63 8.47 6.13 9.94
C GLU A 63 9.87 5.78 10.46
N LYS A 64 10.30 6.38 11.58
CA LYS A 64 11.56 6.04 12.24
C LYS A 64 11.62 4.56 12.67
N SER A 65 10.52 4.00 13.17
CA SER A 65 10.47 2.57 13.51
C SER A 65 10.56 1.68 12.27
N LEU A 66 9.98 2.09 11.14
CA LEU A 66 10.11 1.36 9.87
C LEU A 66 11.56 1.39 9.35
N ILE A 67 12.21 2.56 9.39
CA ILE A 67 13.62 2.69 9.01
C ILE A 67 14.49 1.78 9.87
N ASN A 68 14.34 1.83 11.21
CA ASN A 68 15.09 0.97 12.11
C ASN A 68 14.86 -0.52 11.84
N LEU A 69 13.62 -0.92 11.54
CA LEU A 69 13.29 -2.30 11.19
C LEU A 69 14.00 -2.73 9.91
N LEU A 70 13.95 -1.90 8.85
CA LEU A 70 14.60 -2.19 7.58
C LEU A 70 16.13 -2.21 7.70
N THR A 71 16.72 -1.34 8.53
CA THR A 71 18.16 -1.33 8.82
C THR A 71 18.60 -2.59 9.57
N ASN A 72 17.74 -3.16 10.43
CA ASN A 72 18.05 -4.42 11.11
C ASN A 72 17.83 -5.64 10.20
N TYR A 73 16.89 -5.54 9.26
CA TYR A 73 16.52 -6.63 8.35
C TYR A 73 17.43 -6.73 7.11
N THR A 74 18.18 -5.67 6.82
CA THR A 74 19.03 -5.58 5.63
C THR A 74 20.39 -4.98 5.99
N SER A 75 21.41 -5.20 5.17
CA SER A 75 22.72 -4.56 5.34
C SER A 75 22.85 -3.23 4.58
N LEU A 76 21.72 -2.59 4.23
CA LEU A 76 21.67 -1.39 3.41
C LEU A 76 21.60 -0.11 4.26
N GLU A 77 22.10 1.00 3.71
CA GLU A 77 22.01 2.33 4.31
C GLU A 77 20.63 2.96 4.10
N ILE A 78 19.61 2.44 4.80
CA ILE A 78 18.20 2.81 4.64
C ILE A 78 17.96 4.32 4.79
N SER A 79 18.66 4.97 5.72
CA SER A 79 18.53 6.42 5.94
C SER A 79 18.95 7.24 4.71
N LEU A 80 19.97 6.79 3.96
CA LEU A 80 20.40 7.43 2.72
C LEU A 80 19.38 7.18 1.61
N LEU A 81 18.96 5.92 1.42
CA LEU A 81 17.94 5.56 0.43
C LEU A 81 16.64 6.34 0.63
N ARG A 82 16.21 6.49 1.89
CA ARG A 82 15.02 7.26 2.25
C ARG A 82 15.15 8.75 1.92
N LYS A 83 16.34 9.32 2.15
CA LYS A 83 16.63 10.71 1.81
C LYS A 83 16.60 10.92 0.30
N GLU A 84 17.09 9.96 -0.47
CA GLU A 84 17.11 10.01 -1.93
C GLU A 84 15.74 9.76 -2.56
N SER A 85 14.93 8.86 -2.00
CA SER A 85 13.57 8.59 -2.52
C SER A 85 12.57 9.68 -2.18
N GLY A 86 12.71 10.36 -1.04
CA GLY A 86 11.71 11.34 -0.58
C GLY A 86 10.45 10.72 0.02
N ASP A 87 10.17 9.44 -0.24
CA ASP A 87 9.05 8.66 0.30
C ASP A 87 9.48 7.29 0.89
N ILE A 88 8.78 6.84 1.94
CA ILE A 88 9.07 5.56 2.62
C ILE A 88 8.61 4.34 1.81
N GLY A 89 7.48 4.44 1.09
CA GLY A 89 7.00 3.40 0.19
C GLY A 89 7.99 3.14 -0.94
N ASP A 90 8.46 4.22 -1.60
CA ASP A 90 9.50 4.14 -2.63
C ASP A 90 10.82 3.57 -2.08
N THR A 91 11.17 3.90 -0.83
CA THR A 91 12.35 3.31 -0.16
C THR A 91 12.22 1.79 -0.06
N VAL A 92 11.07 1.31 0.43
CA VAL A 92 10.80 -0.13 0.57
C VAL A 92 10.79 -0.82 -0.79
N PHE A 93 10.19 -0.18 -1.80
CA PHE A 93 10.16 -0.71 -3.17
C PHE A 93 11.59 -0.93 -3.71
N LYS A 94 12.46 0.09 -3.63
CA LYS A 94 13.86 0.00 -4.08
C LYS A 94 14.64 -1.11 -3.37
N ILE A 95 14.47 -1.25 -2.05
CA ILE A 95 15.11 -2.32 -1.26
C ILE A 95 14.69 -3.70 -1.78
N TRP A 96 13.41 -3.88 -2.10
CA TRP A 96 12.91 -5.15 -2.61
C TRP A 96 13.37 -5.45 -4.04
N GLU A 97 13.48 -4.42 -4.89
CA GLU A 97 14.05 -4.55 -6.23
C GLU A 97 15.52 -4.98 -6.18
N GLU A 98 16.34 -4.34 -5.34
CA GLU A 98 17.77 -4.67 -5.19
C GLU A 98 17.98 -6.10 -4.71
N ARG A 99 17.14 -6.58 -3.79
CA ARG A 99 17.23 -7.94 -3.24
C ARG A 99 16.71 -9.02 -4.19
N LYS A 100 16.05 -8.65 -5.30
CA LYS A 100 15.41 -9.56 -6.27
C LYS A 100 14.54 -10.64 -5.60
N GLN A 101 13.94 -10.33 -4.44
CA GLN A 101 13.11 -11.29 -3.71
C GLN A 101 11.74 -11.38 -4.37
N LYS A 102 11.36 -12.60 -4.79
CA LYS A 102 9.99 -12.88 -5.20
C LYS A 102 9.14 -13.15 -3.96
N GLY A 103 8.16 -12.28 -3.72
CA GLY A 103 7.13 -12.51 -2.72
C GLY A 103 6.12 -13.56 -3.17
N SER A 104 5.38 -14.13 -2.22
CA SER A 104 4.13 -14.83 -2.52
C SER A 104 3.12 -13.84 -3.06
N ILE A 105 2.35 -14.26 -4.05
CA ILE A 105 1.23 -13.45 -4.53
C ILE A 105 0.08 -13.69 -3.55
N LEU A 106 -0.41 -12.61 -2.93
CA LEU A 106 -1.40 -12.62 -1.84
C LEU A 106 -2.72 -12.01 -2.30
N ASP A 107 -3.81 -12.47 -1.70
CA ASP A 107 -5.14 -11.89 -1.82
C ASP A 107 -5.28 -10.66 -0.90
N THR A 108 -6.16 -9.73 -1.26
CA THR A 108 -6.34 -8.48 -0.48
C THR A 108 -6.68 -8.72 0.99
N SER A 109 -7.39 -9.80 1.33
CA SER A 109 -7.77 -10.14 2.71
C SER A 109 -6.66 -10.82 3.49
N GLU A 110 -5.61 -11.31 2.82
CA GLU A 110 -4.43 -11.83 3.53
C GLU A 110 -3.53 -10.68 4.02
N ILE A 111 -3.66 -9.50 3.42
CA ILE A 111 -2.93 -8.28 3.78
C ILE A 111 -3.68 -7.43 4.81
N TYR A 112 -5.01 -7.37 4.70
CA TYR A 112 -5.90 -6.61 5.58
C TYR A 112 -6.02 -7.25 6.98
#